data_AF-W1V772-F1
#
_entry.id   AF-W1V772-F1
#
_cell.length_a   1.000
_cell.length_b   1.000
_cell.length_c   1.000
_cell.angle_alpha   90.00
_cell.angle_beta   90.00
_cell.angle_gamma   90.00
#
_symmetry.space_group_name_H-M   'P 1'
#
loop_
_entity.id
_entity.type
_entity.pdbx_description
1 polymer ?
#
loop_
_entity_poly.entity_id
_entity_poly.type
_entity_poly.pdbx_seq_one_letter_code
_entity_poly.pdbx_strand_id
1 'polypeptide(L)'
;MSASQPAGPAASQGMTTSVHIRQAVATLPAYVPGARPGSQQVAKLSSNELPYPVQEPVLKALTAAASTVNRYPEMTGEALVEALAGRYAVDPAQVVVGNGSVALIQHLLDTVCDEGDDVVLPWRS
;
A
#
# COMPACT_ATOMS: atom_id res chain seq x y z
N MET A 1 -8.66 -66.39 24.99
CA MET A 1 -9.51 -65.26 25.42
C MET A 1 -9.00 -64.02 24.72
N SER A 2 -9.81 -63.55 23.77
CA SER A 2 -9.59 -62.38 22.94
C SER A 2 -9.73 -61.11 23.76
N ALA A 3 -8.86 -60.14 23.54
CA ALA A 3 -9.11 -58.75 23.90
C ALA A 3 -8.80 -57.89 22.67
N SER A 4 -9.87 -57.50 21.98
CA SER A 4 -9.86 -56.59 20.85
C SER A 4 -9.45 -55.18 21.30
N GLN A 5 -8.40 -54.63 20.70
CA GLN A 5 -8.13 -53.19 20.80
C GLN A 5 -9.16 -52.42 19.95
N PRO A 6 -9.67 -51.26 20.42
CA PRO A 6 -10.56 -50.44 19.62
C PRO A 6 -9.76 -49.70 18.55
N ALA A 7 -10.32 -49.63 17.34
CA ALA A 7 -9.79 -48.83 16.24
C ALA A 7 -9.79 -47.34 16.64
N GLY A 8 -8.61 -46.71 16.61
CA GLY A 8 -8.50 -45.26 16.74
C GLY A 8 -9.20 -44.56 15.58
N PRO A 9 -9.72 -43.33 15.78
CA PRO A 9 -10.43 -42.61 14.73
C PRO A 9 -9.49 -42.38 13.54
N ALA A 10 -9.95 -42.73 12.34
CA ALA A 10 -9.26 -42.42 11.11
C ALA A 10 -9.03 -40.91 11.06
N ALA A 11 -7.77 -40.49 11.01
CA ALA A 11 -7.41 -39.10 10.78
C ALA A 11 -8.08 -38.67 9.47
N SER A 12 -9.03 -37.74 9.56
CA SER A 12 -9.61 -37.11 8.39
C SER A 12 -8.48 -36.37 7.69
N GLN A 13 -8.02 -36.89 6.56
CA GLN A 13 -7.08 -36.19 5.70
C GLN A 13 -7.79 -34.95 5.17
N GLY A 14 -7.60 -33.83 5.87
CA GLY A 14 -8.11 -32.54 5.43
C GLY A 14 -7.53 -32.24 4.06
N MET A 15 -8.39 -32.09 3.05
CA MET A 15 -8.01 -31.63 1.72
C MET A 15 -7.32 -30.27 1.86
N THR A 16 -5.99 -30.26 1.78
CA THR A 16 -5.22 -29.04 1.68
C THR A 16 -5.34 -28.55 0.24
N THR A 17 -6.31 -27.67 -0.02
CA THR A 17 -6.36 -26.96 -1.30
C THR A 17 -5.15 -26.02 -1.33
N SER A 18 -4.09 -26.48 -1.99
CA SER A 18 -2.91 -25.68 -2.31
C SER A 18 -3.35 -24.49 -3.18
N VAL A 19 -3.22 -23.29 -2.66
CA VAL A 19 -3.48 -22.06 -3.42
C VAL A 19 -2.31 -21.84 -4.36
N HIS A 20 -2.58 -21.80 -5.67
CA HIS A 20 -1.57 -21.47 -6.66
C HIS A 20 -1.20 -19.99 -6.56
N ILE A 21 0.06 -19.71 -6.22
CA ILE A 21 0.65 -18.36 -6.19
C ILE A 21 1.54 -18.18 -7.43
N ARG A 22 1.37 -17.05 -8.14
CA ARG A 22 2.22 -16.67 -9.27
C ARG A 22 3.69 -16.69 -8.86
N GLN A 23 4.55 -17.29 -9.68
CA GLN A 23 5.99 -17.34 -9.39
C GLN A 23 6.59 -15.95 -9.20
N ALA A 24 6.21 -14.98 -10.04
CA ALA A 24 6.64 -13.59 -9.91
C ALA A 24 6.33 -12.96 -8.53
N VAL A 25 5.27 -13.40 -7.85
CA VAL A 25 4.94 -12.95 -6.48
C VAL A 25 5.72 -13.75 -5.45
N ALA A 26 5.82 -15.07 -5.64
CA ALA A 26 6.51 -15.97 -4.72
C ALA A 26 8.01 -15.65 -4.56
N THR A 27 8.63 -15.05 -5.57
CA THR A 27 10.05 -14.67 -5.57
C THR A 27 10.31 -13.25 -5.05
N LEU A 28 9.28 -12.45 -4.76
CA LEU A 28 9.49 -11.11 -4.22
C LEU A 28 10.11 -11.19 -2.81
N PRO A 29 11.13 -10.37 -2.51
CA PRO A 29 11.68 -10.32 -1.16
C PRO A 29 10.62 -9.81 -0.18
N ALA A 30 10.53 -10.46 0.98
CA ALA A 30 9.68 -9.96 2.05
C ALA A 30 10.17 -8.58 2.51
N TYR A 31 9.24 -7.64 2.66
CA TYR A 31 9.56 -6.33 3.22
C TYR A 31 10.00 -6.47 4.69
N VAL A 32 11.18 -5.94 5.00
CA VAL A 32 11.70 -5.86 6.37
C VAL A 32 11.52 -4.42 6.87
N PRO A 33 10.55 -4.15 7.75
CA PRO A 33 10.38 -2.80 8.30
C PRO A 33 11.61 -2.40 9.11
N GLY A 34 12.01 -1.13 9.01
CA GLY A 34 13.09 -0.58 9.82
C GLY A 34 12.81 -0.70 11.33
N ALA A 35 13.88 -0.70 12.13
CA ALA A 35 13.80 -0.83 13.58
C ALA A 35 12.82 0.20 14.19
N ARG A 36 11.97 -0.28 15.11
CA ARG A 36 11.06 0.56 15.87
C ARG A 36 11.70 0.90 17.22
N PRO A 37 11.60 2.15 17.67
CA PRO A 37 12.15 2.52 18.97
C PRO A 37 11.40 1.81 20.11
N GLY A 38 12.15 1.26 21.06
CA GLY A 38 11.60 0.62 22.26
C GLY A 38 11.21 1.60 23.38
N SER A 39 11.46 2.91 23.19
CA SER A 39 11.13 3.96 24.15
C SER A 39 10.65 5.22 23.43
N GLN A 40 9.93 6.08 24.15
CA GLN A 40 9.42 7.36 23.64
C GLN A 40 10.50 8.43 23.45
N GLN A 41 11.75 8.17 23.85
CA GLN A 41 12.85 9.15 23.78
C GLN A 41 13.72 9.01 22.52
N VAL A 42 13.25 8.30 21.49
CA VAL A 42 14.01 8.12 20.24
C VAL A 42 13.38 8.95 19.13
N ALA A 43 14.17 9.84 18.52
CA ALA A 43 13.75 10.56 17.32
C ALA A 43 13.70 9.62 16.11
N LYS A 44 12.57 9.59 15.40
CA LYS A 44 12.39 8.84 14.15
C LYS A 44 12.97 9.65 12.98
N LEU A 45 14.08 9.21 12.40
CA LEU A 45 14.78 9.91 11.30
C LEU A 45 14.94 9.07 10.02
N SER A 46 14.32 7.88 9.94
CA SER A 46 14.57 6.90 8.87
C SER A 46 13.49 6.83 7.77
N SER A 47 12.49 7.71 7.81
CA SER A 47 11.33 7.65 6.89
C SER A 47 11.06 8.97 6.16
N ASN A 48 11.98 9.94 6.22
CA ASN A 48 11.84 11.27 5.58
C ASN A 48 10.57 12.03 5.98
N GLU A 49 10.06 11.79 7.20
CA GLU A 49 8.88 12.47 7.74
C GLU A 49 9.21 13.93 8.07
N LEU A 50 8.21 14.82 7.95
CA LEU A 50 8.36 16.20 8.41
C LEU A 50 8.49 16.24 9.94
N PRO A 51 9.48 16.97 10.50
CA PRO A 51 9.66 17.06 11.95
C PRO A 51 8.68 18.03 12.63
N TYR A 52 7.90 18.77 11.85
CA TYR A 52 7.00 19.82 12.33
C TYR A 52 5.58 19.28 12.54
N PRO A 53 4.79 19.88 13.45
CA PRO A 53 3.37 19.58 13.57
C PRO A 53 2.60 19.84 12.28
N VAL A 54 1.45 19.18 12.14
CA VAL A 54 0.49 19.46 11.06
C VAL A 54 0.08 20.93 11.10
N GLN A 55 0.09 21.58 9.94
CA GLN A 55 -0.30 22.99 9.83
C GLN A 55 -1.79 23.17 10.18
N GLU A 56 -2.13 24.29 10.83
CA GLU A 56 -3.49 24.56 11.32
C GLU A 56 -4.59 24.46 10.22
N PRO A 57 -4.40 24.98 8.99
CA PRO A 57 -5.40 24.82 7.93
C PRO A 57 -5.64 23.36 7.54
N VAL A 58 -4.59 22.53 7.56
CA VAL A 58 -4.68 21.10 7.26
C VAL A 58 -5.43 20.38 8.38
N LEU A 59 -5.11 20.69 9.64
CA LEU A 59 -5.81 20.11 10.79
C LEU A 59 -7.30 20.43 10.73
N LYS A 60 -7.67 21.68 10.43
CA LYS A 60 -9.08 22.10 10.28
C LYS A 60 -9.80 21.31 9.17
N ALA A 61 -9.15 21.14 8.00
CA ALA A 61 -9.72 20.37 6.90
C ALA A 61 -9.94 18.89 7.26
N LEU A 62 -8.97 18.27 7.95
CA LEU A 62 -9.07 16.89 8.43
C LEU A 62 -10.23 16.73 9.43
N THR A 63 -10.35 17.63 10.41
CA THR A 63 -11.43 17.59 11.40
C THR A 63 -12.81 17.75 10.75
N ALA A 64 -12.94 18.64 9.76
CA ALA A 64 -14.18 18.80 9.02
C ALA A 64 -14.54 17.52 8.24
N ALA A 65 -13.59 16.94 7.51
CA ALA A 65 -13.79 15.72 6.72
C ALA A 65 -14.16 14.50 7.58
N ALA A 66 -13.66 14.44 8.82
CA ALA A 66 -13.97 13.34 9.75
C ALA A 66 -15.48 13.21 10.04
N SER A 67 -16.25 14.29 9.95
CA SER A 67 -17.70 14.27 10.19
C SER A 67 -18.50 13.49 9.15
N THR A 68 -17.91 13.23 7.96
CA THR A 68 -18.57 12.54 6.85
C THR A 68 -17.88 11.24 6.45
N VAL A 69 -17.00 10.69 7.31
CA VAL A 69 -16.18 9.50 6.99
C VAL A 69 -16.99 8.23 6.67
N ASN A 70 -18.27 8.21 7.03
CA ASN A 70 -19.19 7.13 6.68
C ASN A 70 -19.67 7.18 5.21
N ARG A 71 -19.24 8.17 4.43
CA ARG A 71 -19.55 8.33 3.01
C ARG A 71 -18.31 8.07 2.17
N TYR A 72 -18.53 7.57 0.96
CA TYR A 72 -17.45 7.49 -0.03
C TYR A 72 -16.93 8.91 -0.35
N PRO A 73 -15.61 9.05 -0.59
CA PRO A 73 -15.06 10.30 -1.06
C PRO A 73 -15.50 10.59 -2.50
N GLU A 74 -15.08 11.74 -3.01
CA GLU A 74 -15.10 12.00 -4.44
C GLU A 74 -14.31 10.92 -5.19
N MET A 75 -14.93 10.28 -6.19
CA MET A 75 -14.36 9.09 -6.84
C MET A 75 -13.09 9.39 -7.64
N THR A 76 -13.04 10.56 -8.27
CA THR A 76 -12.01 11.01 -9.21
C THR A 76 -11.05 12.04 -8.60
N GLY A 77 -11.45 12.65 -7.47
CA GLY A 77 -10.69 13.73 -6.83
C GLY A 77 -10.59 15.00 -7.69
N GLU A 78 -11.63 15.34 -8.47
CA GLU A 78 -11.65 16.50 -9.38
C GLU A 78 -11.29 17.79 -8.64
N ALA A 79 -11.78 17.98 -7.41
CA ALA A 79 -11.43 19.16 -6.62
C ALA A 79 -9.91 19.29 -6.36
N LEU A 80 -9.20 18.17 -6.13
CA LEU A 80 -7.75 18.17 -5.96
C LEU A 80 -7.02 18.35 -7.30
N VAL A 81 -7.53 17.71 -8.36
CA VAL A 81 -7.02 17.85 -9.73
C VAL A 81 -7.04 19.31 -10.17
N GLU A 82 -8.18 19.99 -10.04
CA GLU A 82 -8.32 21.41 -10.41
C GLU A 82 -7.39 22.31 -9.59
N ALA A 83 -7.28 22.06 -8.27
CA ALA A 83 -6.40 22.83 -7.39
C ALA A 83 -4.91 22.66 -7.78
N LEU A 84 -4.49 21.45 -8.12
CA LEU A 84 -3.11 21.17 -8.57
C LEU A 84 -2.86 21.76 -9.96
N ALA A 85 -3.79 21.59 -10.90
CA ALA A 85 -3.71 22.14 -12.24
C ALA A 85 -3.55 23.67 -12.21
N GLY A 86 -4.38 24.37 -11.43
CA GLY A 86 -4.27 25.81 -11.22
C GLY A 86 -2.96 26.22 -10.54
N ARG A 87 -2.47 25.44 -9.56
CA ARG A 87 -1.20 25.71 -8.87
C ARG A 87 0.01 25.60 -9.80
N TYR A 88 0.02 24.61 -10.69
CA TYR A 88 1.14 24.31 -11.58
C TYR A 88 0.97 24.88 -13.00
N ALA A 89 -0.13 25.58 -13.27
CA ALA A 89 -0.47 26.17 -14.56
C ALA A 89 -0.45 25.15 -15.73
N VAL A 90 -1.09 24.00 -15.50
CA VAL A 90 -1.26 22.91 -16.50
C VAL A 90 -2.74 22.64 -16.74
N ASP A 91 -3.06 21.93 -17.83
CA ASP A 91 -4.43 21.48 -18.07
C ASP A 91 -4.82 20.39 -17.04
N PRO A 92 -6.04 20.39 -16.48
CA PRO A 92 -6.52 19.35 -15.57
C PRO A 92 -6.32 17.92 -16.10
N ALA A 93 -6.42 17.70 -17.41
CA ALA A 93 -6.20 16.41 -18.06
C ALA A 93 -4.74 15.91 -17.95
N GLN A 94 -3.81 16.77 -17.54
CA GLN A 94 -2.40 16.43 -17.28
C GLN A 94 -2.14 16.01 -15.83
N VAL A 95 -3.17 15.99 -14.97
CA VAL A 95 -3.03 15.68 -13.54
C VAL A 95 -3.74 14.36 -13.22
N VAL A 96 -3.00 13.45 -12.57
CA VAL A 96 -3.54 12.20 -12.03
C VAL A 96 -3.26 12.16 -10.52
N VAL A 97 -4.27 11.84 -9.73
CA VAL A 97 -4.16 11.69 -8.28
C VAL A 97 -4.19 10.21 -7.88
N GLY A 98 -3.45 9.85 -6.83
CA GLY A 98 -3.37 8.47 -6.35
C GLY A 98 -3.06 8.42 -4.85
N ASN A 99 -3.24 7.26 -4.24
CA ASN A 99 -2.98 7.03 -2.82
C ASN A 99 -1.47 6.92 -2.53
N GLY A 100 -0.77 8.05 -2.63
CA GLY A 100 0.68 8.12 -2.60
C GLY A 100 1.32 7.86 -3.98
N SER A 101 2.52 8.38 -4.20
CA SER A 101 3.20 8.29 -5.50
C SER A 101 3.58 6.87 -5.90
N VAL A 102 3.71 5.94 -4.95
CA VAL A 102 3.95 4.52 -5.25
C VAL A 102 2.82 3.91 -6.09
N ALA A 103 1.56 4.27 -5.81
CA ALA A 103 0.41 3.83 -6.62
C ALA A 103 0.49 4.40 -8.05
N LEU A 104 0.92 5.65 -8.19
CA LEU A 104 1.09 6.29 -9.51
C LEU A 104 2.23 5.65 -10.32
N ILE A 105 3.33 5.26 -9.66
CA ILE A 105 4.40 4.49 -10.30
C ILE A 105 3.87 3.14 -10.79
N GLN A 106 3.05 2.45 -9.99
CA GLN A 106 2.41 1.21 -10.43
C GLN A 106 1.51 1.44 -11.66
N HIS A 107 0.64 2.45 -11.63
CA HIS A 107 -0.23 2.77 -12.78
C HIS A 107 0.57 3.09 -14.04
N LEU A 108 1.70 3.80 -13.91
CA LEU A 108 2.59 4.06 -15.04
C LEU A 108 3.11 2.75 -15.64
N LEU A 109 3.64 1.84 -14.80
CA LEU A 109 4.15 0.55 -15.25
C LEU A 109 3.05 -0.32 -15.89
N ASP A 110 1.87 -0.40 -15.26
CA ASP A 110 0.72 -1.15 -15.78
C ASP A 110 0.21 -0.62 -17.13
N THR A 111 0.48 0.65 -17.44
CA THR A 111 0.05 1.30 -18.68
C THR A 111 1.04 1.09 -19.83
N VAL A 112 2.34 0.97 -19.53
CA VAL A 112 3.41 1.05 -20.55
C VAL A 112 4.29 -0.20 -20.66
N CYS A 113 4.15 -1.17 -19.76
CA CYS A 113 4.98 -2.38 -19.74
C CYS A 113 4.12 -3.65 -19.81
N ASP A 114 4.58 -4.62 -20.59
CA ASP A 114 4.13 -6.02 -20.57
C ASP A 114 5.08 -6.91 -19.74
N GLU A 115 4.67 -8.15 -19.49
CA GLU A 115 5.54 -9.15 -18.84
C GLU A 115 6.77 -9.43 -19.71
N GLY A 116 7.96 -9.19 -19.14
CA GLY A 116 9.24 -9.38 -19.82
C GLY A 116 9.89 -8.10 -20.33
N ASP A 117 9.19 -6.96 -20.26
CA ASP A 117 9.78 -5.66 -20.60
C ASP A 117 10.81 -5.19 -19.56
N ASP A 118 11.81 -4.45 -20.04
CA ASP A 118 12.86 -3.88 -19.19
C ASP A 118 12.49 -2.47 -18.69
N VAL A 119 12.67 -2.25 -17.38
CA VAL A 119 12.53 -0.92 -16.75
C VAL A 119 13.92 -0.42 -16.34
N VAL A 120 14.33 0.74 -16.87
CA VAL A 120 15.63 1.34 -16.56
C VAL A 120 15.50 2.31 -15.38
N LEU A 121 16.31 2.10 -14.34
CA LEU A 121 16.40 2.98 -13.17
C LEU A 121 17.86 3.31 -12.82
N PRO A 122 18.15 4.50 -12.27
CA PRO A 122 19.47 4.78 -11.72
C PRO A 122 19.74 3.86 -10.52
N TRP A 123 20.93 3.25 -10.48
CA TRP A 123 21.35 2.40 -9.38
C TRP A 123 22.26 3.15 -8.42
N ARG A 124 22.03 2.98 -7.11
CA ARG A 124 22.89 3.56 -6.07
C ARG A 124 24.27 2.89 -6.13
N SER A 125 25.32 3.71 -6.22
CA SER A 125 26.72 3.25 -6.07
C SER A 125 27.02 2.80 -4.65
#